data_AF-A0A2A4G4M2-F1
#
_entry.id   AF-A0A2A4G4M2-F1
#
_cell.length_a   1.000
_cell.length_b   1.000
_cell.length_c   1.000
_cell.angle_alpha   90.00
_cell.angle_beta   90.00
_cell.angle_gamma   90.00
#
_symmetry.space_group_name_H-M   'P 1'
#
loop_
_entity.id
_entity.type
_entity.pdbx_description
1 polymer ?
#
loop_
_entity_poly.entity_id
_entity_poly.type
_entity_poly.pdbx_seq_one_letter_code
_entity_poly.pdbx_strand_id
1 'polypeptide(L)'
;MKKSTLYSVIRIVIAIAPFIPLSIAIYNRKYDHWIPPVIELLALGLFIISILYLLTELLIMSSKGLKGKVKNNFMLLMASTLVFSVLVFTFNLWT
;
A
#
# COMPACT_ATOMS: atom_id res chain seq x y z
N MET A 1 19.42 20.54 -3.67
CA MET A 1 18.08 20.60 -3.05
C MET A 1 17.97 19.53 -1.97
N LYS A 2 17.94 19.91 -0.68
CA LYS A 2 17.63 18.97 0.42
C LYS A 2 16.28 18.34 0.11
N LYS A 3 16.24 17.02 -0.14
CA LYS A 3 14.98 16.28 -0.21
C LYS A 3 14.28 16.56 1.12
N SER A 4 13.14 17.24 1.08
CA SER A 4 12.39 17.50 2.29
C SER A 4 12.02 16.15 2.90
N THR A 5 12.48 15.88 4.12
CA THR A 5 12.15 14.68 4.91
C THR A 5 10.64 14.41 4.84
N LEU A 6 9.83 15.47 4.81
CA LEU A 6 8.38 15.46 4.63
C LEU A 6 7.92 14.63 3.42
N TYR A 7 8.57 14.76 2.27
CA TYR A 7 8.17 14.04 1.06
C TYR A 7 8.39 12.52 1.21
N SER A 8 9.48 12.12 1.87
CA SER A 8 9.74 10.70 2.13
C SER A 8 8.72 10.13 3.12
N VAL A 9 8.33 10.93 4.13
CA VAL A 9 7.29 10.58 5.09
C VAL A 9 5.94 10.38 4.40
N ILE A 10 5.50 11.34 3.56
CA ILE A 10 4.23 11.23 2.82
C ILE A 10 4.18 9.94 1.99
N ARG A 11 5.28 9.61 1.33
CA ARG A 11 5.37 8.41 0.49
C ARG A 11 5.20 7.13 1.28
N ILE A 12 5.80 7.07 2.47
CA ILE A 12 5.67 5.93 3.38
C ILE A 12 4.25 5.84 3.93
N VAL A 13 3.64 6.98 4.31
CA VAL A 13 2.26 7.03 4.79
C VAL A 13 1.30 6.48 3.74
N ILE A 14 1.43 6.91 2.48
CA ILE A 14 0.60 6.39 1.38
C ILE A 14 0.81 4.89 1.21
N ALA A 15 2.05 4.40 1.26
CA ALA A 15 2.32 2.97 1.14
C ALA A 15 1.72 2.14 2.29
N ILE A 16 1.63 2.69 3.51
CA ILE A 16 1.16 1.97 4.70
C ILE A 16 -0.37 2.10 4.90
N ALA A 17 -0.97 3.21 4.46
CA ALA A 17 -2.39 3.51 4.66
C ALA A 17 -3.37 2.36 4.35
N PRO A 18 -3.19 1.55 3.29
CA PRO A 18 -4.09 0.44 2.98
C PRO A 18 -4.12 -0.66 4.04
N PHE A 19 -3.03 -0.85 4.79
CA PHE A 19 -2.92 -1.93 5.76
C PHE A 19 -3.66 -1.63 7.07
N ILE A 20 -3.99 -0.36 7.34
CA ILE A 20 -4.72 0.05 8.54
C ILE A 20 -6.14 -0.57 8.53
N PRO A 21 -7.01 -0.27 7.55
CA PRO A 21 -8.32 -0.90 7.48
C PRO A 21 -8.23 -2.42 7.31
N LEU A 22 -7.21 -2.93 6.59
CA LEU A 22 -7.02 -4.38 6.45
C LEU A 22 -6.78 -5.06 7.81
N SER A 23 -5.94 -4.46 8.65
CA SER A 23 -5.65 -4.97 10.00
C SER A 23 -6.88 -4.89 10.91
N ILE A 24 -7.67 -3.82 10.78
CA ILE A 24 -8.95 -3.68 11.49
C ILE A 24 -9.94 -4.77 11.04
N ALA A 25 -10.05 -5.03 9.74
CA ALA A 25 -10.89 -6.10 9.20
C ALA A 25 -10.48 -7.46 9.78
N ILE A 26 -9.18 -7.78 9.78
CA ILE A 26 -8.65 -9.02 10.36
C ILE A 26 -8.95 -9.11 11.86
N TYR A 27 -8.72 -8.03 12.62
CA TYR A 27 -8.96 -8.00 14.05
C TYR A 27 -10.42 -8.28 14.36
N ASN A 28 -11.32 -7.56 13.70
CA ASN A 28 -12.75 -7.76 13.90
C ASN A 28 -13.15 -9.21 13.54
N ARG A 29 -12.50 -9.87 12.54
CA ARG A 29 -12.91 -11.20 12.00
C ARG A 29 -12.82 -12.30 13.04
N LYS A 30 -11.96 -12.08 14.04
CA LYS A 30 -11.83 -12.93 15.21
C LYS A 30 -12.98 -12.79 16.22
N TYR A 31 -13.69 -11.66 16.22
CA TYR A 31 -14.71 -11.35 17.22
C TYR A 31 -16.14 -11.42 16.67
N ASP A 32 -16.33 -11.26 15.36
CA ASP A 32 -17.63 -11.43 14.70
C ASP A 32 -17.44 -12.04 13.30
N HIS A 33 -18.17 -13.13 13.02
CA HIS A 33 -18.17 -13.79 11.70
C HIS A 33 -18.92 -12.99 10.61
N TRP A 34 -19.46 -11.81 10.96
CA TRP A 34 -20.32 -10.98 10.11
C TRP A 34 -19.70 -9.60 9.83
N ILE A 35 -18.39 -9.56 9.57
CA ILE A 35 -17.76 -8.27 9.28
C ILE A 35 -18.25 -7.72 7.97
N PRO A 36 -18.64 -6.44 7.94
CA PRO A 36 -19.07 -5.82 6.72
C PRO A 36 -17.92 -5.87 5.71
N PRO A 37 -18.15 -6.40 4.49
CA PRO A 37 -17.18 -6.40 3.39
C PRO A 37 -16.65 -5.00 3.05
N VAL A 38 -17.29 -3.97 3.59
CA VAL A 38 -16.91 -2.55 3.49
C VAL A 38 -15.46 -2.30 3.92
N ILE A 39 -14.97 -2.86 5.03
CA ILE A 39 -13.61 -2.55 5.51
C ILE A 39 -12.55 -3.18 4.59
N GLU A 40 -12.79 -4.41 4.15
CA GLU A 40 -11.92 -5.10 3.18
C GLU A 40 -11.91 -4.38 1.82
N LEU A 41 -13.07 -3.91 1.36
CA LEU A 41 -13.20 -3.09 0.15
C LEU A 41 -12.47 -1.75 0.29
N LEU A 42 -12.54 -1.10 1.46
CA LEU A 42 -11.78 0.12 1.74
C LEU A 42 -10.28 -0.13 1.72
N ALA A 43 -9.82 -1.23 2.32
CA ALA A 43 -8.41 -1.62 2.28
C ALA A 43 -7.91 -1.85 0.85
N LEU A 44 -8.70 -2.57 0.05
CA LEU A 44 -8.38 -2.81 -1.37
C LEU A 44 -8.37 -1.50 -2.17
N GLY A 45 -9.36 -0.64 -1.98
CA GLY A 45 -9.45 0.65 -2.66
C GLY A 45 -8.25 1.55 -2.34
N LEU A 46 -7.88 1.66 -1.07
CA LEU A 46 -6.69 2.39 -0.66
C LEU A 46 -5.41 1.77 -1.22
N PHE A 47 -5.33 0.43 -1.28
CA PHE A 47 -4.19 -0.26 -1.86
C PHE A 47 -4.02 0.09 -3.34
N ILE A 48 -5.10 0.06 -4.12
CA ILE A 48 -5.09 0.46 -5.54
C ILE A 48 -4.64 1.92 -5.69
N ILE A 49 -5.19 2.85 -4.91
CA ILE A 49 -4.80 4.27 -4.93
C ILE A 49 -3.31 4.43 -4.62
N SER A 50 -2.79 3.68 -3.65
CA SER A 50 -1.39 3.75 -3.23
C SER A 50 -0.44 3.24 -4.33
N ILE A 51 -0.81 2.16 -5.01
CA ILE A 51 -0.07 1.64 -6.17
C ILE A 51 -0.09 2.64 -7.33
N LEU A 52 -1.24 3.21 -7.66
CA LEU A 52 -1.37 4.21 -8.72
C LEU A 52 -0.52 5.46 -8.45
N TYR A 53 -0.48 5.91 -7.20
CA TYR A 53 0.39 7.00 -6.78
C TYR A 53 1.88 6.65 -6.98
N LEU A 54 2.34 5.49 -6.50
CA LEU A 54 3.73 5.06 -6.65
C LEU A 54 4.14 4.85 -8.12
N LEU A 55 3.23 4.34 -8.96
CA LEU A 55 3.43 4.22 -10.41
C LEU A 55 3.57 5.59 -11.08
N THR A 56 2.69 6.53 -10.75
CA THR A 56 2.76 7.92 -11.28
C THR A 56 4.09 8.56 -10.91
N GLU A 57 4.54 8.41 -9.66
CA GLU A 57 5.85 8.89 -9.26
C GLU A 57 6.99 8.20 -10.00
N LEU A 58 6.91 6.89 -10.22
CA LEU A 58 7.91 6.13 -10.93
C LEU A 58 8.07 6.63 -12.37
N LEU A 59 6.96 6.93 -13.05
CA LEU A 59 6.96 7.54 -14.38
C LEU A 59 7.62 8.93 -14.37
N ILE A 60 7.26 9.79 -13.41
CA ILE A 60 7.83 11.15 -13.27
C ILE A 60 9.34 11.09 -12.95
N MET A 61 9.78 10.13 -12.14
CA MET A 61 11.20 9.99 -11.79
C MET A 61 12.01 9.39 -12.94
N SER A 62 11.41 8.47 -13.69
CA SER A 62 12.01 7.86 -14.88
C SER A 62 12.24 8.90 -15.97
N SER A 63 11.26 9.76 -16.24
CA SER A 63 11.39 10.85 -17.23
C SER A 63 12.47 11.87 -16.86
N LYS A 64 12.77 12.02 -15.56
CA LYS A 64 13.84 12.89 -15.05
C LYS A 64 15.22 12.21 -14.97
N GLY A 65 15.35 10.95 -15.43
CA GLY A 65 16.61 10.20 -15.40
C GLY A 65 17.09 9.82 -13.99
N LEU A 66 16.21 9.84 -12.98
CA LEU A 66 16.56 9.63 -11.57
C LEU A 66 16.62 8.13 -11.20
N LYS A 67 17.52 7.38 -11.84
CA LYS A 67 17.63 5.90 -11.75
C LYS A 67 17.58 5.36 -10.31
N GLY A 68 18.29 5.99 -9.36
CA GLY A 68 18.30 5.56 -7.96
C GLY A 68 16.93 5.71 -7.25
N LYS A 69 16.16 6.76 -7.58
CA LYS A 69 14.82 6.94 -7.02
C LYS A 69 13.80 6.00 -7.66
N VAL A 70 13.92 5.76 -8.96
CA VAL A 70 13.11 4.77 -9.70
C VAL A 70 13.25 3.39 -9.03
N LYS A 71 14.49 2.96 -8.75
CA LYS A 71 14.75 1.69 -8.06
C LYS A 71 14.04 1.64 -6.70
N ASN A 72 14.14 2.69 -5.89
CA ASN A 72 13.49 2.73 -4.57
C ASN A 72 11.95 2.73 -4.66
N ASN A 73 11.34 3.44 -5.62
CA ASN A 73 9.89 3.41 -5.83
C ASN A 73 9.44 2.02 -6.26
N PHE A 74 10.18 1.40 -7.18
CA PHE A 74 9.88 0.06 -7.65
C PHE A 74 9.96 -0.98 -6.51
N MET A 75 11.01 -0.92 -5.68
CA MET A 75 11.12 -1.79 -4.51
C MET A 75 9.96 -1.60 -3.53
N LEU A 76 9.57 -0.35 -3.27
CA LEU A 76 8.45 -0.05 -2.37
C LEU A 76 7.13 -0.61 -2.89
N LEU A 77 6.89 -0.51 -4.19
CA LEU A 77 5.72 -1.06 -4.85
C LEU A 77 5.69 -2.61 -4.77
N MET A 78 6.82 -3.25 -5.06
CA MET A 78 6.94 -4.71 -4.93
C MET A 78 6.73 -5.18 -3.49
N ALA A 79 7.31 -4.47 -2.52
CA ALA A 79 7.17 -4.80 -1.11
C ALA A 79 5.73 -4.63 -0.62
N SER A 80 5.05 -3.53 -0.99
CA SER A 80 3.66 -3.30 -0.59
C SER A 80 2.73 -4.36 -1.18
N THR A 81 2.93 -4.73 -2.45
CA THR A 81 2.14 -5.78 -3.09
C THR A 81 2.37 -7.14 -2.44
N LEU A 82 3.62 -7.50 -2.16
CA LEU A 82 3.95 -8.76 -1.49
C LEU A 82 3.29 -8.85 -0.11
N VAL A 83 3.39 -7.79 0.70
CA VAL A 83 2.77 -7.75 2.03
C VAL A 83 1.25 -7.87 1.93
N PHE A 84 0.62 -7.16 1.00
CA PHE A 84 -0.82 -7.26 0.79
C PHE A 84 -1.24 -8.68 0.40
N SER A 85 -0.55 -9.31 -0.56
CA SER A 85 -0.83 -10.69 -0.97
C SER A 85 -0.65 -11.69 0.17
N VAL A 86 0.41 -11.56 0.98
CA VAL A 86 0.66 -12.42 2.14
C VAL A 86 -0.47 -12.29 3.17
N LEU A 87 -0.93 -11.07 3.46
CA LEU A 87 -2.04 -10.84 4.39
C LEU A 87 -3.35 -11.45 3.86
N VAL A 88 -3.69 -11.19 2.59
CA VAL A 88 -4.90 -11.75 1.98
C VAL A 88 -4.89 -13.28 2.00
N PHE A 89 -3.76 -13.91 1.67
CA PHE A 89 -3.62 -15.36 1.66
C PHE A 89 -3.64 -15.96 3.07
N THR A 90 -2.86 -15.42 4.00
CA THR A 90 -2.71 -15.97 5.36
C THR A 90 -4.01 -15.91 6.15
N PHE A 91 -4.78 -14.84 5.97
CA PHE A 91 -6.05 -14.64 6.66
C PHE A 91 -7.26 -15.09 5.85
N ASN A 92 -7.02 -15.72 4.70
CA ASN A 92 -8.03 -16.24 3.81
C ASN A 92 -9.17 -15.24 3.58
N LEU A 93 -8.81 -14.00 3.26
CA LEU A 93 -9.77 -12.89 3.20
C LEU A 93 -10.80 -13.07 2.07
N TRP A 94 -10.56 -13.95 1.11
CA TRP A 94 -11.38 -14.16 -0.09
C TRP A 94 -12.10 -15.52 -0.19
N THR A 95 -12.11 -16.32 0.88
CA THR A 95 -13.01 -17.50 1.00
C THR A 95 -14.05 -17.25 2.09
#